data_AF-A0AA88RLT8-F1
#
_entry.id   AF-A0AA88RLT8-F1
#
_cell.length_a   1.000
_cell.length_b   1.000
_cell.length_c   1.000
_cell.angle_alpha   90.00
_cell.angle_beta   90.00
_cell.angle_gamma   90.00
#
_symmetry.space_group_name_H-M   'P 1'
#
loop_
_entity.id
_entity.type
_entity.pdbx_description
1 polymer ?
#
loop_
_entity_poly.entity_id
_entity_poly.type
_entity_poly.pdbx_seq_one_letter_code
_entity_poly.pdbx_strand_id
1 'polypeptide(L)'
;MIRSLFRSLTGPKYDGKYLCKLIREELGAKRLSDTLTNVVIPTFDIKNLQPTIFSSSEVENSPTLDARLSDICISTSAAPTYLPAHYFKNEGRDGNVQEFNRIDGGIAANNPALVAISQVTNQVFDKNPDFFPVKPIDYGRFLVISIGTGTSKVEKRYTAKMAAKWGVLGWLLHGGSSPLVDAFTQASSDMVDFLLCEVFQALRSKSNFLRIQLSLLR
;
A
#
# COMPACT_ATOMS: atom_id res chain seq x y z
N MET A 1 9.77 -22.49 20.78
CA MET A 1 9.88 -22.81 19.34
C MET A 1 8.61 -23.50 18.81
N ILE A 2 8.16 -24.62 19.40
CA ILE A 2 6.96 -25.38 18.96
C ILE A 2 5.65 -24.54 19.04
N ARG A 3 5.41 -23.81 20.13
CA ARG A 3 4.22 -22.93 20.27
C ARG A 3 4.13 -21.81 19.23
N SER A 4 5.27 -21.30 18.74
CA SER A 4 5.32 -20.25 17.71
C SER A 4 4.98 -20.79 16.32
N LEU A 5 5.39 -22.02 16.02
CA LEU A 5 5.13 -22.66 14.75
C LEU A 5 3.64 -23.07 14.64
N PHE A 6 3.08 -23.64 15.71
CA PHE A 6 1.65 -23.99 15.79
C PHE A 6 0.74 -22.75 15.70
N ARG A 7 1.11 -21.61 16.32
CA ARG A 7 0.33 -20.37 16.23
C ARG A 7 0.35 -19.75 14.83
N SER A 8 1.43 -19.93 14.06
CA SER A 8 1.49 -19.50 12.64
C SER A 8 0.67 -20.39 11.70
N LEU A 9 0.29 -21.59 12.15
CA LEU A 9 -0.53 -22.54 11.37
C LEU A 9 -2.03 -22.37 11.61
N THR A 10 -2.44 -21.68 12.68
CA THR A 10 -3.86 -21.55 13.08
C THR A 10 -4.39 -20.11 13.06
N GLY A 11 -3.59 -19.14 12.60
CA GLY A 11 -4.02 -17.75 12.46
C GLY A 11 -2.87 -16.76 12.24
N PRO A 12 -3.18 -15.46 12.12
CA PRO A 12 -2.17 -14.41 12.04
C PRO A 12 -1.34 -14.32 13.33
N LYS A 13 -0.12 -13.81 13.21
CA LYS A 13 0.82 -13.62 14.32
C LYS A 13 0.23 -12.74 15.45
N TYR A 14 -0.57 -11.75 15.08
CA TYR A 14 -1.27 -10.83 15.98
C TYR A 14 -2.78 -10.88 15.73
N ASP A 15 -3.59 -10.69 16.77
CA ASP A 15 -5.06 -10.71 16.67
C ASP A 15 -5.67 -9.40 16.14
N GLY A 16 -4.84 -8.35 16.00
CA GLY A 16 -5.24 -7.02 15.52
C GLY A 16 -6.09 -6.20 16.48
N LYS A 17 -6.57 -6.75 17.61
CA LYS A 17 -7.58 -6.09 18.45
C LYS A 17 -7.12 -4.75 19.00
N TYR A 18 -5.89 -4.71 19.51
CA TYR A 18 -5.31 -3.49 20.08
C TYR A 18 -5.09 -2.41 19.01
N LEU A 19 -4.52 -2.79 17.86
CA LEU A 19 -4.30 -1.87 16.75
C LEU A 19 -5.63 -1.29 16.23
N CYS A 20 -6.63 -2.14 16.00
CA CYS A 20 -7.95 -1.71 15.54
C CYS A 20 -8.63 -0.77 16.55
N LYS A 21 -8.49 -1.04 17.85
CA LYS A 21 -9.00 -0.17 18.91
C LYS A 21 -8.33 1.20 18.84
N LEU A 22 -6.99 1.25 18.84
CA LEU A 22 -6.24 2.50 18.81
C LEU A 22 -6.58 3.33 17.57
N ILE A 23 -6.58 2.72 16.38
CA ILE A 23 -6.94 3.41 15.13
C ILE A 23 -8.34 4.03 15.20
N ARG A 24 -9.31 3.31 15.77
CA ARG A 24 -10.69 3.81 15.93
C ARG A 24 -10.78 4.94 16.96
N GLU A 25 -10.02 4.86 18.05
CA GLU A 25 -9.97 5.91 19.06
C GLU A 25 -9.37 7.21 18.50
N GLU A 26 -8.27 7.13 17.75
CA GLU A 26 -7.58 8.30 17.18
C GLU A 26 -8.38 8.95 16.03
N LEU A 27 -8.96 8.14 15.13
CA LEU A 27 -9.63 8.66 13.93
C LEU A 27 -11.12 8.97 14.19
N GLY A 28 -11.74 8.31 15.17
CA GLY A 28 -13.14 8.49 15.51
C GLY A 28 -14.07 8.15 14.34
N ALA A 29 -15.02 9.04 14.06
CA ALA A 29 -16.02 8.87 13.00
C ALA A 29 -15.61 9.47 11.63
N LYS A 30 -14.37 9.98 11.50
CA LYS A 30 -13.92 10.65 10.28
C LYS A 30 -13.96 9.70 9.08
N ARG A 31 -14.45 10.22 7.96
CA ARG A 31 -14.52 9.55 6.66
C ARG A 31 -13.41 10.03 5.73
N LEU A 32 -13.25 9.37 4.59
CA LEU A 32 -12.26 9.73 3.59
C LEU A 32 -12.46 11.16 3.07
N SER A 33 -13.72 11.58 2.91
CA SER A 33 -14.10 12.94 2.53
C SER A 33 -13.75 14.01 3.58
N ASP A 34 -13.52 13.64 4.84
CA ASP A 34 -13.14 14.58 5.91
C ASP A 34 -11.63 14.91 5.91
N THR A 35 -10.87 14.41 4.94
CA THR A 35 -9.42 14.64 4.85
C THR A 35 -9.09 16.08 4.43
N LEU A 36 -8.10 16.69 5.08
CA LEU A 36 -7.68 18.08 4.83
C LEU A 36 -6.97 18.27 3.47
N THR A 37 -6.50 17.18 2.89
CA THR A 37 -5.81 17.14 1.60
C THR A 37 -6.18 15.85 0.90
N ASN A 38 -5.97 15.79 -0.42
CA ASN A 38 -6.10 14.56 -1.17
C ASN A 38 -5.17 13.48 -0.59
N VAL A 39 -5.75 12.35 -0.18
CA VAL A 39 -5.00 11.16 0.22
C VAL A 39 -5.26 10.04 -0.75
N VAL A 40 -4.28 9.14 -0.87
CA VAL A 40 -4.34 7.95 -1.71
C VAL A 40 -3.82 6.78 -0.87
N ILE A 41 -4.70 5.84 -0.52
CA ILE A 41 -4.39 4.75 0.40
C ILE A 41 -4.68 3.42 -0.30
N PRO A 42 -3.66 2.67 -0.74
CA PRO A 42 -3.84 1.38 -1.40
C PRO A 42 -4.28 0.31 -0.39
N THR A 43 -5.13 -0.59 -0.84
CA THR A 43 -5.50 -1.85 -0.18
C THR A 43 -5.63 -2.94 -1.24
N PHE A 44 -5.76 -4.20 -0.83
CA PHE A 44 -6.05 -5.29 -1.75
C PHE A 44 -7.34 -6.03 -1.37
N ASP A 45 -8.26 -6.20 -2.34
CA ASP A 45 -9.47 -7.01 -2.18
C ASP A 45 -9.16 -8.49 -2.35
N ILE A 46 -9.33 -9.30 -1.31
CA ILE A 46 -9.11 -10.75 -1.42
C ILE A 46 -10.31 -11.50 -2.00
N LYS A 47 -11.50 -10.89 -2.03
CA LYS A 47 -12.70 -11.49 -2.65
C LYS A 47 -12.67 -11.30 -4.16
N ASN A 48 -12.26 -10.11 -4.62
CA ASN A 48 -12.18 -9.77 -6.05
C ASN A 48 -10.78 -9.97 -6.66
N LEU A 49 -9.75 -10.22 -5.83
CA LEU A 49 -8.34 -10.33 -6.24
C LEU A 49 -7.84 -9.10 -7.01
N GLN A 50 -8.22 -7.92 -6.54
CA GLN A 50 -7.89 -6.66 -7.19
C GLN A 50 -7.41 -5.62 -6.18
N PRO A 51 -6.49 -4.71 -6.58
CA PRO A 51 -6.18 -3.55 -5.77
C PRO A 51 -7.42 -2.67 -5.62
N THR A 52 -7.54 -1.99 -4.50
CA THR A 52 -8.51 -0.91 -4.32
C THR A 52 -7.81 0.26 -3.68
N ILE A 53 -7.89 1.39 -4.36
CA ILE A 53 -7.26 2.63 -3.94
C ILE A 53 -8.34 3.51 -3.32
N PHE A 54 -8.24 3.76 -2.03
CA PHE A 54 -9.06 4.77 -1.38
C PHE A 54 -8.45 6.13 -1.67
N SER A 55 -9.13 6.92 -2.51
CA SER A 55 -8.69 8.25 -2.91
C SER A 55 -9.76 9.27 -2.58
N SER A 56 -9.39 10.37 -1.90
CA SER A 56 -10.36 11.42 -1.56
C SER A 56 -10.99 12.04 -2.80
N SER A 57 -10.25 12.12 -3.93
CA SER A 57 -10.77 12.69 -5.17
C SER A 57 -11.77 11.81 -5.90
N GLU A 58 -11.74 10.49 -5.66
CA GLU A 58 -12.64 9.54 -6.31
C GLU A 58 -13.95 9.36 -5.55
N VAL A 59 -14.11 9.98 -4.39
CA VAL A 59 -15.31 9.87 -3.56
C VAL A 59 -16.56 10.39 -4.28
N GLU A 60 -16.43 11.44 -5.11
CA GLU A 60 -17.56 11.97 -5.88
C GLU A 60 -17.98 11.02 -7.01
N ASN A 61 -17.01 10.35 -7.65
CA ASN A 61 -17.27 9.37 -8.72
C ASN A 61 -17.72 8.00 -8.18
N SER A 62 -17.31 7.67 -6.97
CA SER A 62 -17.58 6.38 -6.31
C SER A 62 -17.94 6.60 -4.85
N PRO A 63 -19.19 7.01 -4.55
CA PRO A 63 -19.63 7.37 -3.20
C PRO A 63 -19.42 6.29 -2.15
N THR A 64 -19.43 5.02 -2.55
CA THR A 64 -19.17 3.87 -1.67
C THR A 64 -17.74 3.81 -1.15
N LEU A 65 -16.78 4.49 -1.81
CA LEU A 65 -15.38 4.59 -1.34
C LEU A 65 -15.21 5.56 -0.17
N ASP A 66 -16.22 6.38 0.15
CA ASP A 66 -16.19 7.30 1.30
C ASP A 66 -16.36 6.58 2.64
N ALA A 67 -15.50 5.61 2.91
CA ALA A 67 -15.51 4.80 4.12
C ALA A 67 -14.88 5.54 5.31
N ARG A 68 -15.07 5.00 6.52
CA ARG A 68 -14.38 5.52 7.70
C ARG A 68 -12.87 5.38 7.52
N LEU A 69 -12.12 6.44 7.84
CA LEU A 69 -10.66 6.40 7.81
C LEU A 69 -10.11 5.27 8.68
N SER A 70 -10.78 4.96 9.80
CA SER A 70 -10.38 3.83 10.64
C SER A 70 -10.42 2.49 9.90
N ASP A 71 -11.45 2.24 9.09
CA ASP A 71 -11.55 0.99 8.34
C ASP A 71 -10.51 0.92 7.21
N ILE A 72 -10.24 2.07 6.57
CA ILE A 72 -9.20 2.20 5.54
C ILE A 72 -7.80 1.96 6.15
N CYS A 73 -7.49 2.59 7.28
CA CYS A 73 -6.21 2.45 7.98
C CYS A 73 -5.97 1.02 8.50
N ILE A 74 -7.00 0.37 9.05
CA ILE A 74 -6.92 -1.05 9.45
C ILE A 74 -6.65 -1.91 8.21
N SER A 75 -7.38 -1.68 7.12
CA SER A 75 -7.24 -2.44 5.86
C SER A 75 -5.83 -2.36 5.29
N THR A 76 -5.30 -1.14 5.10
CA THR A 76 -3.97 -0.96 4.51
C THR A 76 -2.84 -1.51 5.38
N SER A 77 -3.08 -1.72 6.67
CA SER A 77 -2.08 -2.27 7.61
C SER A 77 -2.19 -3.78 7.80
N ALA A 78 -3.22 -4.44 7.24
CA ALA A 78 -3.55 -5.83 7.51
C ALA A 78 -2.65 -6.82 6.73
N ALA A 79 -1.34 -6.82 7.06
CA ALA A 79 -0.34 -7.63 6.38
C ALA A 79 -0.62 -9.13 6.54
N PRO A 80 -0.68 -9.91 5.44
CA PRO A 80 -0.87 -11.35 5.50
C PRO A 80 0.15 -12.02 6.42
N THR A 81 -0.28 -13.05 7.15
CA THR A 81 0.49 -13.75 8.20
C THR A 81 0.74 -12.94 9.49
N TYR A 82 0.63 -11.61 9.46
CA TYR A 82 0.85 -10.75 10.63
C TYR A 82 -0.45 -10.34 11.31
N LEU A 83 -1.41 -9.84 10.53
CA LEU A 83 -2.68 -9.30 11.01
C LEU A 83 -3.85 -9.97 10.27
N PRO A 84 -5.04 -10.05 10.90
CA PRO A 84 -6.24 -10.56 10.24
C PRO A 84 -6.68 -9.64 9.10
N ALA A 85 -7.28 -10.21 8.06
CA ALA A 85 -7.97 -9.44 7.03
C ALA A 85 -9.12 -8.62 7.65
N HIS A 86 -9.38 -7.45 7.08
CA HIS A 86 -10.42 -6.54 7.57
C HIS A 86 -11.66 -6.62 6.69
N TYR A 87 -12.82 -6.75 7.34
CA TYR A 87 -14.11 -6.73 6.67
C TYR A 87 -14.96 -5.58 7.18
N PHE A 88 -15.58 -4.85 6.27
CA PHE A 88 -16.58 -3.84 6.58
C PHE A 88 -17.52 -3.63 5.41
N LYS A 89 -18.64 -2.95 5.68
CA LYS A 89 -19.54 -2.41 4.66
C LYS A 89 -19.53 -0.90 4.75
N ASN A 90 -19.67 -0.24 3.61
CA ASN A 90 -19.91 1.19 3.55
C ASN A 90 -21.09 1.47 2.63
N GLU A 91 -21.95 2.39 3.07
CA GLU A 91 -23.06 2.91 2.28
C GLU A 91 -22.63 4.27 1.71
N GLY A 92 -22.72 4.39 0.39
CA GLY A 92 -22.48 5.63 -0.32
C GLY A 92 -23.63 6.62 -0.15
N ARG A 93 -23.38 7.89 -0.49
CA ARG A 93 -24.41 8.95 -0.48
C ARG A 93 -25.56 8.70 -1.47
N ASP A 94 -25.34 7.81 -2.44
CA ASP A 94 -26.31 7.30 -3.41
C ASP A 94 -27.20 6.16 -2.86
N GLY A 95 -26.98 5.75 -1.60
CA GLY A 95 -27.70 4.63 -0.95
C GLY A 95 -27.18 3.25 -1.33
N ASN A 96 -26.15 3.16 -2.19
CA ASN A 96 -25.55 1.89 -2.57
C ASN A 96 -24.65 1.38 -1.44
N VAL A 97 -24.75 0.09 -1.13
CA VAL A 97 -23.92 -0.56 -0.11
C VAL A 97 -22.87 -1.43 -0.79
N GLN A 98 -21.60 -1.21 -0.44
CA GLN A 98 -20.49 -2.02 -0.89
C GLN A 98 -19.85 -2.76 0.29
N GLU A 99 -19.49 -4.02 0.04
CA GLU A 99 -18.70 -4.84 0.97
C GLU A 99 -17.22 -4.78 0.62
N PHE A 100 -16.37 -4.73 1.64
CA PHE A 100 -14.93 -4.61 1.51
C PHE A 100 -14.26 -5.78 2.26
N ASN A 101 -13.45 -6.58 1.56
CA ASN A 101 -12.72 -7.72 2.12
C ASN A 101 -11.22 -7.47 1.92
N ARG A 102 -10.60 -6.76 2.86
CA ARG A 102 -9.33 -6.06 2.61
C ARG A 102 -8.15 -6.63 3.37
N ILE A 103 -7.00 -6.57 2.71
CA ILE A 103 -5.68 -6.78 3.31
C ILE A 103 -4.76 -5.62 2.92
N ASP A 104 -3.54 -5.68 3.45
CA ASP A 104 -2.47 -4.69 3.27
C ASP A 104 -2.28 -4.26 1.81
N GLY A 105 -2.14 -2.94 1.64
CA GLY A 105 -1.90 -2.31 0.34
C GLY A 105 -0.54 -2.65 -0.25
N GLY A 106 0.44 -3.05 0.56
CA GLY A 106 1.78 -3.46 0.14
C GLY A 106 1.80 -4.69 -0.78
N ILE A 107 0.74 -5.50 -0.77
CA ILE A 107 0.55 -6.57 -1.74
C ILE A 107 0.34 -6.02 -3.16
N ALA A 108 -0.28 -4.84 -3.28
CA ALA A 108 -0.53 -4.17 -4.55
C ALA A 108 0.53 -3.11 -4.87
N ALA A 109 0.80 -2.23 -3.93
CA ALA A 109 1.59 -1.03 -4.08
C ALA A 109 2.38 -0.74 -2.80
N ASN A 110 3.47 -1.46 -2.58
CA ASN A 110 4.35 -1.25 -1.44
C ASN A 110 5.10 0.10 -1.50
N ASN A 111 5.25 0.66 -2.71
CA ASN A 111 5.66 2.03 -2.92
C ASN A 111 4.52 2.78 -3.64
N PRO A 112 3.66 3.51 -2.91
CA PRO A 112 2.48 4.15 -3.48
C PRO A 112 2.81 5.41 -4.30
N ALA A 113 4.08 5.79 -4.47
CA ALA A 113 4.46 7.01 -5.20
C ALA A 113 3.90 7.04 -6.62
N LEU A 114 3.97 5.92 -7.35
CA LEU A 114 3.41 5.85 -8.70
C LEU A 114 1.87 5.91 -8.69
N VAL A 115 1.23 5.33 -7.67
CA VAL A 115 -0.24 5.42 -7.50
C VAL A 115 -0.65 6.87 -7.24
N ALA A 116 0.07 7.58 -6.36
CA ALA A 116 -0.19 8.97 -6.06
C ALA A 116 -0.01 9.88 -7.30
N ILE A 117 1.07 9.68 -8.07
CA ILE A 117 1.28 10.41 -9.32
C ILE A 117 0.16 10.14 -10.32
N SER A 118 -0.25 8.88 -10.49
CA SER A 118 -1.36 8.51 -11.37
C SER A 118 -2.66 9.23 -10.98
N GLN A 119 -2.97 9.32 -9.69
CA GLN A 119 -4.15 10.03 -9.18
C GLN A 119 -4.09 11.53 -9.48
N VAL A 120 -2.93 12.17 -9.28
CA VAL A 120 -2.76 13.59 -9.64
C VAL A 120 -2.88 13.78 -11.16
N THR A 121 -2.29 12.91 -11.96
CA THR A 121 -2.41 12.94 -13.43
C THR A 121 -3.87 12.82 -13.88
N ASN A 122 -4.66 11.93 -13.28
CA ASN A 122 -6.09 11.80 -13.58
C ASN A 122 -6.85 13.09 -13.24
N GLN A 123 -6.60 13.69 -12.07
CA GLN A 123 -7.24 14.96 -11.71
C GLN A 123 -6.88 16.11 -12.66
N VAL A 124 -5.64 16.16 -13.15
CA VAL A 124 -5.20 17.11 -14.18
C VAL A 124 -5.91 16.83 -15.52
N PHE A 125 -6.05 15.56 -15.89
CA PHE A 125 -6.77 15.15 -17.12
C PHE A 125 -8.25 15.55 -17.07
N ASP A 126 -8.89 15.35 -15.92
CA ASP A 126 -10.29 15.68 -15.66
C ASP A 126 -10.54 17.19 -15.49
N LYS A 127 -9.49 18.02 -15.67
CA LYS A 127 -9.53 19.48 -15.58
C LYS A 127 -10.02 19.98 -14.22
N ASN A 128 -9.62 19.32 -13.15
CA ASN A 128 -9.89 19.81 -11.80
C ASN A 128 -9.39 21.27 -11.66
N PRO A 129 -10.26 22.23 -11.27
CA PRO A 129 -9.92 23.66 -11.23
C PRO A 129 -8.79 24.00 -10.24
N ASP A 130 -8.54 23.13 -9.26
CA ASP A 130 -7.44 23.30 -8.30
C ASP A 130 -6.06 23.04 -8.92
N PHE A 131 -6.01 22.41 -10.11
CA PHE A 131 -4.79 22.16 -10.84
C PHE A 131 -4.65 23.11 -12.03
N PHE A 132 -3.45 23.66 -12.20
CA PHE A 132 -3.13 24.40 -13.41
C PHE A 132 -3.32 23.50 -14.64
N PRO A 133 -3.82 24.03 -15.77
CA PRO A 133 -3.94 23.28 -17.01
C PRO A 133 -2.53 22.91 -17.49
N VAL A 134 -2.14 21.68 -17.23
CA VAL A 134 -0.85 21.09 -17.57
C VAL A 134 -1.12 19.90 -18.46
N LYS A 135 -0.20 19.57 -19.38
CA LYS A 135 -0.36 18.34 -20.15
C LYS A 135 -0.31 17.16 -19.14
N PRO A 136 -1.22 16.18 -19.18
CA PRO A 136 -1.29 15.08 -18.21
C PRO A 136 0.02 14.32 -17.99
N ILE A 137 0.95 14.39 -18.96
CA ILE A 137 2.25 13.70 -18.98
C ILE A 137 3.43 14.67 -18.72
N ASP A 138 3.16 15.93 -18.38
CA ASP A 138 4.23 16.89 -18.03
C ASP A 138 4.59 16.77 -16.55
N TYR A 139 5.33 15.69 -16.22
CA TYR A 139 5.89 15.45 -14.88
C TYR A 139 6.88 16.55 -14.45
N GLY A 140 7.29 17.46 -15.35
CA GLY A 140 8.21 18.55 -15.03
C GLY A 140 7.65 19.56 -14.01
N ARG A 141 6.35 19.53 -13.76
CA ARG A 141 5.71 20.34 -12.71
C ARG A 141 5.38 19.57 -11.44
N PHE A 142 5.61 18.26 -11.41
CA PHE A 142 5.36 17.44 -10.23
C PHE A 142 6.58 17.53 -9.34
N LEU A 143 6.39 17.85 -8.06
CA LEU A 143 7.41 17.72 -7.03
C LEU A 143 7.01 16.55 -6.14
N VAL A 144 7.82 15.49 -6.13
CA VAL A 144 7.49 14.22 -5.48
C VAL A 144 8.57 13.90 -4.46
N ILE A 145 8.14 13.75 -3.20
CA ILE A 145 8.97 13.23 -2.12
C ILE A 145 8.44 11.84 -1.78
N SER A 146 9.25 10.81 -2.03
CA SER A 146 8.93 9.42 -1.70
C SER A 146 9.78 8.99 -0.51
N ILE A 147 9.14 8.64 0.59
CA ILE A 147 9.82 8.22 1.82
C ILE A 147 9.58 6.72 2.00
N GLY A 148 10.64 5.94 2.12
CA GLY A 148 10.52 4.53 2.45
C GLY A 148 10.94 4.23 3.89
N THR A 149 10.56 3.06 4.37
CA THR A 149 10.78 2.61 5.75
C THR A 149 12.14 1.94 5.95
N GLY A 150 13.07 2.17 5.02
CA GLY A 150 14.38 1.54 4.97
C GLY A 150 14.35 0.12 4.38
N THR A 151 15.49 -0.29 3.82
CA THR A 151 15.76 -1.68 3.45
C THR A 151 16.79 -2.21 4.43
N SER A 152 16.47 -3.35 5.06
CA SER A 152 17.53 -4.14 5.68
C SER A 152 18.43 -4.65 4.55
N LYS A 153 19.76 -4.62 4.71
CA LYS A 153 20.66 -5.42 3.85
C LYS A 153 20.37 -6.89 4.14
N VAL A 154 19.31 -7.39 3.51
CA VAL A 154 18.95 -8.79 3.35
C VAL A 154 19.79 -9.41 2.22
N GLU A 155 20.84 -8.70 1.76
CA GLU A 155 21.89 -9.29 0.94
C GLU A 155 22.40 -10.55 1.64
N LYS A 156 22.04 -11.71 1.09
CA LYS A 156 22.42 -13.08 1.51
C LYS A 156 21.52 -13.81 2.52
N ARG A 157 20.28 -13.37 2.84
CA ARG A 157 19.37 -14.24 3.65
C ARG A 157 19.05 -15.56 2.96
N TYR A 158 18.85 -15.49 1.65
CA TYR A 158 18.42 -16.62 0.84
C TYR A 158 19.41 -16.78 -0.32
N THR A 159 19.75 -18.02 -0.63
CA THR A 159 20.56 -18.37 -1.79
C THR A 159 19.76 -19.31 -2.68
N ALA A 160 20.04 -19.30 -3.98
CA ALA A 160 19.42 -20.25 -4.91
C ALA A 160 19.66 -21.70 -4.47
N LYS A 161 20.83 -22.02 -3.90
CA LYS A 161 21.15 -23.35 -3.36
C LYS A 161 20.26 -23.76 -2.18
N MET A 162 19.87 -22.80 -1.33
CA MET A 162 18.91 -23.04 -0.24
C MET A 162 17.50 -23.22 -0.79
N ALA A 163 17.06 -22.28 -1.64
CA ALA A 163 15.70 -22.26 -2.20
C ALA A 163 15.41 -23.42 -3.15
N ALA A 164 16.43 -24.00 -3.80
CA ALA A 164 16.30 -25.18 -4.65
C ALA A 164 15.75 -26.41 -3.90
N LYS A 165 15.86 -26.43 -2.56
CA LYS A 165 15.33 -27.50 -1.70
C LYS A 165 14.00 -27.12 -1.03
N TRP A 166 13.47 -25.93 -1.30
CA TRP A 166 12.23 -25.46 -0.67
C TRP A 166 11.01 -26.00 -1.40
N GLY A 167 10.09 -26.61 -0.64
CA GLY A 167 8.69 -26.73 -1.03
C GLY A 167 7.88 -25.51 -0.57
N VAL A 168 6.55 -25.64 -0.58
CA VAL A 168 5.60 -24.57 -0.18
C VAL A 168 5.95 -23.98 1.19
N LEU A 169 6.25 -24.83 2.19
CA LEU A 169 6.59 -24.37 3.53
C LEU A 169 7.88 -23.55 3.58
N GLY A 170 8.89 -23.90 2.77
CA GLY A 170 10.14 -23.13 2.73
C GLY A 170 9.94 -21.74 2.15
N TRP A 171 9.09 -21.60 1.13
CA TRP A 171 8.74 -20.31 0.54
C TRP A 171 7.86 -19.44 1.42
N LEU A 172 6.98 -20.04 2.23
CA LEU A 172 6.07 -19.32 3.12
C LEU A 172 6.67 -19.03 4.50
N LEU A 173 7.56 -19.91 4.99
CA LEU A 173 8.12 -19.86 6.34
C LEU A 173 9.59 -20.29 6.32
N HIS A 174 10.51 -19.33 6.32
CA HIS A 174 11.95 -19.58 6.47
C HIS A 174 12.60 -18.60 7.44
N GLY A 175 13.25 -19.13 8.48
CA GLY A 175 13.99 -18.30 9.45
C GLY A 175 13.14 -17.25 10.18
N GLY A 176 11.84 -17.50 10.35
CA GLY A 176 10.90 -16.56 10.97
C GLY A 176 10.46 -15.40 10.06
N SER A 177 10.72 -15.48 8.76
CA SER A 177 10.22 -14.57 7.72
C SER A 177 9.47 -15.35 6.64
N SER A 178 8.84 -14.64 5.70
CA SER A 178 8.14 -15.24 4.57
C SER A 178 8.83 -14.85 3.26
N PRO A 179 9.76 -15.68 2.74
CA PRO A 179 10.58 -15.32 1.58
C PRO A 179 9.77 -14.85 0.37
N LEU A 180 8.61 -15.46 0.12
CA LEU A 180 7.75 -15.08 -0.99
C LEU A 180 7.17 -13.67 -0.81
N VAL A 181 6.67 -13.35 0.39
CA VAL A 181 6.13 -12.03 0.71
C VAL A 181 7.22 -10.97 0.68
N ASP A 182 8.40 -11.27 1.24
CA ASP A 182 9.57 -10.39 1.23
C ASP A 182 9.98 -10.06 -0.21
N ALA A 183 10.06 -11.08 -1.08
CA ALA A 183 10.45 -10.91 -2.48
C ALA A 183 9.47 -10.03 -3.27
N PHE A 184 8.16 -10.30 -3.18
CA PHE A 184 7.16 -9.49 -3.89
C PHE A 184 7.09 -8.06 -3.37
N THR A 185 7.13 -7.87 -2.05
CA THR A 185 7.09 -6.56 -1.39
C THR A 185 8.31 -5.71 -1.77
N GLN A 186 9.51 -6.32 -1.74
CA GLN A 186 10.76 -5.64 -2.12
C GLN A 186 10.78 -5.31 -3.62
N ALA A 187 10.44 -6.29 -4.48
CA ALA A 187 10.39 -6.09 -5.93
C ALA A 187 9.39 -4.98 -6.31
N SER A 188 8.22 -4.93 -5.68
CA SER A 188 7.23 -3.86 -5.88
C SER A 188 7.80 -2.47 -5.57
N SER A 189 8.53 -2.34 -4.45
CA SER A 189 9.14 -1.06 -4.07
C SER A 189 10.27 -0.64 -5.03
N ASP A 190 11.17 -1.56 -5.36
CA ASP A 190 12.36 -1.28 -6.18
C ASP A 190 11.98 -0.95 -7.63
N MET A 191 11.01 -1.67 -8.19
CA MET A 191 10.53 -1.40 -9.55
C MET A 191 9.89 -0.02 -9.67
N VAL A 192 9.09 0.40 -8.68
CA VAL A 192 8.49 1.74 -8.69
C VAL A 192 9.57 2.83 -8.61
N ASP A 193 10.57 2.65 -7.74
CA ASP A 193 11.67 3.62 -7.61
C ASP A 193 12.48 3.74 -8.91
N PHE A 194 12.84 2.61 -9.51
CA PHE A 194 13.53 2.55 -10.80
C PHE A 194 12.72 3.25 -11.90
N LEU A 195 11.44 2.91 -12.05
CA LEU A 195 10.56 3.48 -13.08
C LEU A 195 10.40 4.99 -12.91
N LEU A 196 10.18 5.47 -11.69
CA LEU A 196 10.05 6.90 -11.43
C LEU A 196 11.36 7.64 -11.68
N CYS A 197 12.50 7.09 -11.27
CA CYS A 197 13.81 7.69 -11.60
C CYS A 197 14.00 7.84 -13.11
N GLU A 198 13.72 6.79 -13.89
CA GLU A 198 13.86 6.82 -15.35
C GLU A 198 12.90 7.82 -16.01
N VAL A 199 11.63 7.86 -15.59
CA VAL A 199 10.63 8.80 -16.13
C VAL A 199 11.02 10.25 -15.84
N PHE A 200 11.37 10.58 -14.60
CA PHE A 200 11.77 11.95 -14.24
C PHE A 200 13.10 12.34 -14.90
N GLN A 201 14.02 11.40 -15.11
CA GLN A 201 15.25 11.63 -15.85
C GLN A 201 14.99 11.89 -17.35
N ALA A 202 14.17 11.06 -18.00
CA ALA A 202 13.81 11.22 -19.40
C ALA A 202 13.13 12.57 -19.68
N LEU A 203 12.34 13.06 -18.73
CA LEU A 203 11.66 14.35 -18.78
C LEU A 203 12.51 15.52 -18.26
N ARG A 204 13.83 15.33 -18.09
CA ARG A 204 14.80 16.36 -17.62
C ARG A 204 14.40 17.04 -16.31
N SER A 205 13.71 16.30 -15.44
CA SER A 205 13.11 16.80 -14.20
C SER A 205 13.57 15.99 -12.99
N LYS A 206 14.78 15.41 -13.06
CA LYS A 206 15.35 14.53 -12.02
C LYS A 206 15.35 15.16 -10.63
N SER A 207 15.57 16.47 -10.53
CA SER A 207 15.56 17.23 -9.27
C SER A 207 14.20 17.23 -8.56
N ASN A 208 13.12 16.92 -9.30
CA ASN A 208 11.78 16.99 -8.76
C ASN A 208 11.31 15.68 -8.13
N PHE A 209 12.06 14.59 -8.27
CA PHE A 209 11.79 13.33 -7.59
C PHE A 209 12.88 13.07 -6.54
N LEU A 210 12.49 13.14 -5.27
CA LEU A 210 13.37 12.86 -4.13
C LEU A 210 12.91 11.57 -3.44
N ARG A 211 13.69 10.49 -3.59
CA ARG A 211 13.54 9.27 -2.80
C ARG A 211 14.42 9.34 -1.55
N ILE A 212 13.82 9.26 -0.37
CA ILE A 212 14.52 9.12 0.91
C ILE A 212 14.35 7.67 1.37
N GLN A 213 15.41 6.89 1.26
CA GLN A 213 15.43 5.49 1.65
C GLN A 213 16.70 5.17 2.44
N LEU A 214 16.53 4.64 3.66
CA LEU A 214 17.65 4.21 4.49
C LEU A 214 18.13 2.83 4.06
N SER A 215 19.40 2.70 3.71
CA SER A 215 20.07 1.41 3.54
C SER A 215 21.04 1.17 4.71
N LEU A 216 20.81 0.12 5.49
CA LEU A 216 21.71 -0.22 6.60
C LEU A 216 23.03 -0.78 6.05
N LEU A 217 24.07 0.06 5.99
CA LEU A 217 25.43 -0.35 5.64
C LEU A 217 26.07 -1.12 6.82
N ARG A 218 26.32 -2.41 6.61
CA ARG A 218 27.46 -3.13 7.20
C ARG A 218 28.21 -3.84 6.09
#